data_AF-A0A7V5AKM5-F1
#
_entry.id   AF-A0A7V5AKM5-F1
#
_cell.length_a   1.000
_cell.length_b   1.000
_cell.length_c   1.000
_cell.angle_alpha   90.00
_cell.angle_beta   90.00
_cell.angle_gamma   90.00
#
_symmetry.space_group_name_H-M   'P 1'
#
loop_
_entity.id
_entity.type
_entity.pdbx_description
1 polymer ?
#
loop_
_entity_poly.entity_id
_entity_poly.type
_entity_poly.pdbx_seq_one_letter_code
_entity_poly.pdbx_strand_id
1 'polypeptide(L)'
;MEGAFALGMPEDVLYICDTYKEDFLPDILYGRALALLQLGRKQEAGQALKKAISEFPLVAKELLKKKHQLPKGMDMPYLTTGGPDEAYDYWQRLGAYWKETEGALDFLKEIFTKKTSHEK
;
A
#
# COMPACT_ATOMS: atom_id res chain seq x y z
N MET A 1 -6.75 1.88 -10.82
CA MET A 1 -6.90 0.95 -9.68
C MET A 1 -7.98 1.40 -8.69
N GLU A 2 -8.01 2.68 -8.31
CA GLU A 2 -9.04 3.24 -7.40
C GLU A 2 -10.49 2.85 -7.73
N GLY A 3 -10.88 2.88 -9.01
CA GLY A 3 -12.22 2.49 -9.42
C GLY A 3 -12.58 1.03 -9.08
N ALA A 4 -11.63 0.10 -9.17
CA ALA A 4 -11.87 -1.30 -8.83
C ALA A 4 -12.00 -1.50 -7.31
N PHE A 5 -11.25 -0.75 -6.51
CA PHE A 5 -11.43 -0.73 -5.05
C PHE A 5 -12.78 -0.12 -4.66
N ALA A 6 -13.17 1.01 -5.27
CA ALA A 6 -14.44 1.68 -5.01
C ALA A 6 -15.65 0.78 -5.30
N LEU A 7 -15.53 -0.10 -6.30
CA LEU A 7 -16.57 -1.06 -6.69
C LEU A 7 -16.54 -2.36 -5.89
N GLY A 8 -15.58 -2.54 -4.97
CA GLY A 8 -15.44 -3.75 -4.18
C GLY A 8 -15.08 -4.98 -5.03
N MET A 9 -14.25 -4.80 -6.07
CA MET A 9 -13.84 -5.84 -7.00
C MET A 9 -12.36 -6.18 -6.81
N PRO A 10 -11.98 -6.90 -5.73
CA PRO A 10 -10.58 -7.20 -5.45
C PRO A 10 -9.92 -8.09 -6.50
N GLU A 11 -10.66 -8.97 -7.18
CA GLU A 11 -10.14 -9.79 -8.28
C GLU A 11 -9.67 -8.95 -9.47
N ASP A 12 -10.41 -7.88 -9.81
CA ASP A 12 -10.03 -6.96 -10.88
C ASP A 12 -8.77 -6.17 -10.51
N VAL A 13 -8.62 -5.81 -9.24
CA VAL A 13 -7.35 -5.22 -8.74
C VAL A 13 -6.20 -6.19 -8.94
N LEU A 14 -6.37 -7.48 -8.61
CA LEU A 14 -5.33 -8.48 -8.84
C LEU A 14 -5.00 -8.65 -10.32
N TYR A 15 -6.00 -8.64 -11.20
CA TYR A 15 -5.80 -8.69 -12.64
C TYR A 15 -4.96 -7.50 -13.14
N ILE A 16 -5.25 -6.29 -12.66
CA ILE A 16 -4.45 -5.09 -12.97
C ILE A 16 -3.02 -5.28 -12.45
N CYS A 17 -2.85 -5.70 -11.20
CA CYS A 17 -1.53 -5.93 -10.61
C CYS A 17 -0.72 -7.00 -11.34
N ASP A 18 -1.36 -8.04 -11.87
CA ASP A 18 -0.70 -9.08 -12.66
C ASP A 18 -0.31 -8.57 -14.06
N THR A 19 -1.15 -7.74 -14.65
CA THR A 19 -0.90 -7.11 -15.97
C THR A 19 0.31 -6.17 -15.90
N TYR A 20 0.40 -5.37 -14.84
CA TYR A 20 1.46 -4.38 -14.64
C TYR A 20 2.48 -4.82 -13.59
N LYS A 21 2.73 -6.13 -13.45
CA LYS A 21 3.59 -6.69 -12.37
C LYS A 21 5.06 -6.24 -12.41
N GLU A 22 5.51 -5.73 -13.56
CA GLU A 22 6.85 -5.18 -13.77
C GLU A 22 6.93 -3.70 -13.40
N ASP A 23 5.78 -3.02 -13.29
CA ASP A 23 5.73 -1.63 -12.91
C ASP A 23 6.00 -1.48 -11.41
N PHE A 24 7.05 -0.73 -11.12
CA PHE A 24 7.50 -0.47 -9.78
C PHE A 24 6.78 0.74 -9.21
N LEU A 25 5.50 0.57 -8.89
CA LEU A 25 4.65 1.62 -8.37
C LEU A 25 4.01 1.19 -7.04
N PRO A 26 3.82 2.12 -6.08
CA PRO A 26 3.10 1.85 -4.83
C PRO A 26 1.72 1.26 -5.07
N ASP A 27 0.97 1.79 -6.03
CA ASP A 27 -0.35 1.33 -6.43
C ASP A 27 -0.35 -0.17 -6.77
N ILE A 28 0.61 -0.63 -7.57
CA ILE A 28 0.69 -2.04 -7.96
C ILE A 28 1.04 -2.93 -6.78
N LEU A 29 2.08 -2.57 -6.02
CA LEU A 29 2.60 -3.43 -4.95
C LEU A 29 1.67 -3.47 -3.74
N TYR A 30 1.24 -2.31 -3.23
CA TYR A 30 0.32 -2.26 -2.10
C TYR A 30 -1.12 -2.55 -2.50
N GLY A 31 -1.55 -2.22 -3.73
CA GLY A 31 -2.87 -2.59 -4.24
C GLY A 31 -3.06 -4.10 -4.27
N ARG A 32 -2.05 -4.86 -4.75
CA ARG A 32 -2.07 -6.33 -4.70
C ARG A 32 -2.24 -6.83 -3.27
N ALA A 33 -1.46 -6.28 -2.33
CA ALA A 33 -1.53 -6.67 -0.93
C ALA A 33 -2.92 -6.42 -0.34
N LEU A 34 -3.50 -5.23 -0.59
CA LEU A 34 -4.82 -4.88 -0.09
C LEU A 34 -5.92 -5.78 -0.67
N ALA A 35 -5.90 -6.03 -1.99
CA ALA A 35 -6.86 -6.91 -2.63
C ALA A 35 -6.79 -8.36 -2.09
N LEU A 36 -5.58 -8.88 -1.86
CA LEU A 36 -5.40 -10.19 -1.23
C LEU A 36 -5.95 -10.23 0.20
N LEU A 37 -5.83 -9.13 0.96
CA LEU A 37 -6.43 -9.03 2.30
C LEU A 37 -7.95 -9.02 2.26
N GLN A 38 -8.54 -8.27 1.32
CA GLN A 38 -9.99 -8.24 1.10
C GLN A 38 -10.54 -9.63 0.73
N LEU A 39 -9.75 -10.44 0.02
CA LEU A 39 -10.08 -11.83 -0.32
C LEU A 39 -9.76 -12.84 0.81
N GLY A 40 -9.26 -12.39 1.96
CA GLY A 40 -8.86 -13.28 3.06
C GLY A 40 -7.59 -14.11 2.79
N ARG A 41 -6.88 -13.86 1.68
CA ARG A 41 -5.65 -14.58 1.26
C ARG A 41 -4.41 -14.07 1.99
N LYS A 42 -4.43 -14.18 3.33
CA LYS A 42 -3.44 -13.56 4.23
C LYS A 42 -1.97 -13.96 3.97
N GLN A 43 -1.71 -15.22 3.62
CA GLN A 43 -0.34 -15.68 3.35
C GLN A 43 0.27 -14.96 2.14
N GLU A 44 -0.48 -14.88 1.04
CA GLU A 44 -0.05 -14.20 -0.18
C GLU A 44 0.03 -12.69 0.02
N ALA A 45 -0.94 -12.12 0.75
CA ALA A 45 -0.90 -10.71 1.15
C ALA A 45 0.38 -10.39 1.93
N GLY A 46 0.80 -11.28 2.84
CA GLY A 46 2.03 -11.11 3.61
C GLY A 46 3.29 -11.10 2.73
N GLN A 47 3.34 -11.93 1.69
CA GLN A 47 4.44 -11.93 0.72
C GLN A 47 4.44 -10.64 -0.11
N ALA A 48 3.27 -10.23 -0.61
CA ALA A 48 3.11 -8.97 -1.34
C ALA A 48 3.52 -7.76 -0.50
N LEU A 49 3.10 -7.72 0.77
CA LEU A 49 3.47 -6.67 1.72
C LEU A 49 4.98 -6.61 1.98
N LYS A 50 5.65 -7.76 2.16
CA LYS A 50 7.11 -7.77 2.34
C LYS A 50 7.83 -7.11 1.17
N LYS A 51 7.40 -7.42 -0.07
CA LYS A 51 7.92 -6.77 -1.28
C LYS A 51 7.60 -5.27 -1.27
N ALA A 52 6.32 -4.90 -1.10
CA ALA A 52 5.87 -3.51 -1.10
C ALA A 52 6.60 -2.63 -0.06
N ILE A 53 6.83 -3.15 1.14
CA ILE A 53 7.56 -2.47 2.22
C ILE A 53 9.06 -2.33 1.89
N SER A 54 9.64 -3.31 1.19
CA SER A 54 11.04 -3.25 0.78
C SER A 54 11.27 -2.09 -0.20
N GLU A 55 10.38 -1.94 -1.17
CA GLU A 55 10.53 -0.97 -2.26
C GLU A 55 10.04 0.42 -1.87
N PHE A 56 8.92 0.50 -1.15
CA PHE A 56 8.28 1.76 -0.78
C PHE A 56 7.99 1.78 0.72
N PRO A 57 9.02 1.80 1.59
CA PRO A 57 8.84 1.76 3.04
C PRO A 57 8.12 3.00 3.59
N LEU A 58 8.19 4.14 2.89
CA LEU A 58 7.51 5.36 3.31
C LEU A 58 5.98 5.25 3.17
N VAL A 59 5.48 4.48 2.20
CA VAL A 59 4.04 4.21 2.05
C VAL A 59 3.51 3.45 3.26
N ALA A 60 4.19 2.38 3.71
CA ALA A 60 3.82 1.67 4.92
C ALA A 60 3.87 2.58 6.16
N LYS A 61 4.91 3.40 6.30
CA LYS A 61 4.99 4.39 7.39
C LYS A 61 3.83 5.36 7.35
N GLU A 62 3.46 5.86 6.16
CA GLU A 62 2.37 6.79 5.98
C GLU A 62 1.04 6.15 6.36
N LEU A 63 0.70 4.96 5.83
CA LEU A 63 -0.52 4.23 6.15
C LEU A 63 -0.70 3.96 7.66
N LEU A 64 0.39 3.73 8.38
CA LEU A 64 0.38 3.45 9.82
C LEU A 64 0.34 4.71 10.71
N LYS A 65 0.41 5.93 10.14
CA LYS A 65 0.28 7.16 10.92
C LYS A 65 -1.14 7.33 11.46
N LYS A 66 -1.24 7.97 12.63
CA LYS A 66 -2.51 8.44 13.19
C LYS A 66 -3.00 9.74 12.53
N LYS A 67 -2.06 10.55 12.04
CA LYS A 67 -2.32 11.85 11.41
C LYS A 67 -1.42 11.99 10.19
N HIS A 68 -2.01 12.33 9.06
CA HIS A 68 -1.33 12.46 7.78
C HIS A 68 -1.29 13.94 7.42
N GLN A 69 -0.10 14.53 7.53
CA GLN A 69 0.11 15.94 7.21
C GLN A 69 0.63 16.05 5.79
N LEU A 70 0.13 17.04 5.05
CA LEU A 70 0.64 17.37 3.72
C LEU A 70 2.17 17.56 3.79
N PRO A 71 2.97 16.83 3.00
CA PRO A 71 4.40 16.99 2.97
C PRO A 71 4.79 18.41 2.55
N LYS A 72 5.81 18.97 3.20
CA LYS A 72 6.31 20.30 2.86
C LYS A 72 6.90 20.30 1.45
N GLY A 73 6.49 21.25 0.63
CA GLY A 73 7.01 21.40 -0.73
C GLY A 73 6.46 20.40 -1.74
N MET A 74 5.38 19.69 -1.41
CA MET A 74 4.66 18.86 -2.39
C MET A 74 4.15 19.75 -3.52
N ASP A 75 4.55 19.44 -4.76
CA ASP A 75 4.21 20.20 -5.97
C ASP A 75 3.48 19.30 -6.96
N MET A 76 2.15 19.27 -6.87
CA MET A 76 1.34 18.44 -7.76
C MET A 76 1.39 18.98 -9.20
N PRO A 77 1.63 18.13 -10.23
CA PRO A 77 1.54 16.66 -10.20
C PRO A 77 2.88 15.93 -10.05
N TYR A 78 3.97 16.61 -9.71
CA TYR A 78 5.29 16.01 -9.59
C TYR A 78 5.48 15.36 -8.21
N LEU A 79 5.59 14.04 -8.22
CA LEU A 79 5.86 13.24 -7.02
C LEU A 79 7.28 12.69 -7.08
N THR A 80 7.95 12.71 -5.93
CA THR A 80 9.25 12.07 -5.76
C THR A 80 9.04 10.57 -5.61
N THR A 81 9.54 9.77 -6.56
CA THR A 81 9.48 8.30 -6.48
C THR A 81 10.13 7.80 -5.19
N GLY A 82 9.40 7.01 -4.41
CA GLY A 82 9.80 6.53 -3.09
C GLY A 82 9.76 7.58 -1.98
N GLY A 83 9.31 8.80 -2.28
CA GLY A 83 9.32 9.96 -1.40
C GLY A 83 8.12 10.07 -0.45
N PRO A 84 8.16 11.02 0.50
CA PRO A 84 7.05 11.27 1.42
C PRO A 84 5.78 11.80 0.74
N ASP A 85 5.94 12.54 -0.35
CA ASP A 85 4.88 13.07 -1.22
C ASP A 85 4.14 11.94 -1.96
N GLU A 86 4.86 10.99 -2.56
CA GLU A 86 4.25 9.81 -3.17
C GLU A 86 3.54 8.93 -2.14
N ALA A 87 4.14 8.75 -0.95
CA ALA A 87 3.51 8.01 0.14
C ALA A 87 2.21 8.68 0.62
N TYR A 88 2.21 10.01 0.72
CA TYR A 88 1.03 10.78 1.10
C TYR A 88 -0.05 10.73 0.02
N ASP A 89 0.29 10.90 -1.26
CA ASP A 89 -0.63 10.77 -2.39
C ASP A 89 -1.30 9.39 -2.41
N TYR A 90 -0.51 8.32 -2.28
CA TYR A 90 -1.05 6.97 -2.18
C TYR A 90 -2.05 6.83 -1.02
N TRP A 91 -1.69 7.35 0.16
CA TRP A 91 -2.59 7.33 1.31
C TRP A 91 -3.88 8.12 1.06
N GLN A 92 -3.80 9.28 0.42
CA GLN A 92 -4.99 10.07 0.10
C GLN A 92 -5.96 9.29 -0.81
N ARG A 93 -5.43 8.60 -1.82
CA ARG A 93 -6.23 7.88 -2.82
C ARG A 93 -6.75 6.54 -2.32
N LEU A 94 -5.93 5.78 -1.60
CA LEU A 94 -6.22 4.38 -1.25
C LEU A 94 -6.28 4.09 0.25
N GLY A 95 -5.87 5.03 1.10
CA GLY A 95 -5.81 4.84 2.56
C GLY A 95 -7.16 4.60 3.22
N ALA A 96 -8.27 5.03 2.62
CA ALA A 96 -9.62 4.73 3.10
C ALA A 96 -9.91 3.22 3.04
N TYR A 97 -9.61 2.57 1.92
CA TYR A 97 -9.84 1.13 1.74
C TYR A 97 -9.02 0.26 2.69
N TRP A 98 -7.81 0.71 3.07
CA TRP A 98 -7.02 0.08 4.13
C TRP A 98 -7.68 0.15 5.50
N LYS A 99 -8.38 1.25 5.80
CA LYS A 99 -9.13 1.41 7.06
C LYS A 99 -10.42 0.61 7.07
N GLU A 100 -11.08 0.51 5.93
CA GLU A 100 -12.33 -0.24 5.75
C GLU A 100 -12.11 -1.75 5.74
N THR A 101 -10.94 -2.22 5.29
CA THR A 101 -10.60 -3.64 5.27
C THR A 101 -10.20 -4.10 6.68
N GLU A 102 -11.05 -4.92 7.31
CA GLU A 102 -10.86 -5.37 8.68
C GLU A 102 -9.48 -6.05 8.89
N GLY A 103 -8.73 -5.56 9.87
CA GLY A 103 -7.41 -6.09 10.24
C GLY A 103 -6.29 -5.79 9.24
N ALA A 104 -6.53 -5.05 8.14
CA ALA A 104 -5.50 -4.79 7.13
C ALA A 104 -4.34 -3.94 7.67
N LEU A 105 -4.64 -2.86 8.40
CA LEU A 105 -3.61 -2.01 9.02
C LEU A 105 -2.85 -2.73 10.15
N ASP A 106 -3.52 -3.59 10.92
CA ASP A 106 -2.87 -4.39 11.96
C ASP A 106 -1.92 -5.42 11.34
N PHE A 107 -2.34 -6.07 10.25
CA PHE A 107 -1.51 -7.01 9.51
C PHE A 107 -0.31 -6.30 8.86
N LEU A 108 -0.52 -5.13 8.25
CA LEU A 108 0.56 -4.28 7.74
C LEU A 108 1.58 -3.96 8.83
N LYS A 109 1.11 -3.55 10.02
CA LYS A 109 1.96 -3.24 11.17
C LYS A 109 2.77 -4.45 11.64
N GLU A 110 2.15 -5.63 11.68
CA GLU A 110 2.82 -6.88 12.05
C GLU A 110 3.98 -7.19 11.10
N ILE A 111 3.73 -7.12 9.79
CA ILE A 111 4.77 -7.40 8.78
C ILE A 111 5.87 -6.32 8.82
N PHE A 112 5.49 -5.05 8.94
CA PHE A 112 6.43 -3.93 8.99
C PHE A 112 7.38 -4.02 10.20
N THR A 113 6.84 -4.32 11.39
CA THR A 113 7.66 -4.45 12.61
C THR A 113 8.59 -5.66 12.55
N LYS A 114 8.11 -6.81 12.06
CA LYS A 114 8.95 -8.00 11.86
C LYS A 114 10.15 -7.74 10.95
N LYS A 115 9.97 -6.95 9.89
CA LYS A 115 11.06 -6.56 9.00
C LYS A 115 12.09 -5.70 9.72
N THR A 116 11.65 -4.66 10.45
CA THR A 116 12.55 -3.76 11.18
C THR A 116 13.34 -4.44 12.29
N SER A 117 12.86 -5.56 12.83
CA SER A 117 13.58 -6.36 13.83
C SER A 117 14.61 -7.32 13.23
N HIS A 118 14.56 -7.64 11.93
CA HIS A 118 15.55 -8.48 11.23
C HIS A 118 16.72 -7.65 10.63
N GLU A 119 16.59 -6.33 10.55
CA GLU A 119 17.63 -5.39 10.07
C GLU A 119 18.47 -4.78 11.22
N LYS A 120 18.33 -5.27 12.47
CA LYS A 120 19.11 -4.83 13.64
C LYS A 120 20.08 -5.89 14.15
#